data_AF-A0A497INS3-F1
#
_entry.id   AF-A0A497INS3-F1
#
_cell.length_a   1.000
_cell.length_b   1.000
_cell.length_c   1.000
_cell.angle_alpha   90.00
_cell.angle_beta   90.00
_cell.angle_gamma   90.00
#
_symmetry.space_group_name_H-M   'P 1'
#
loop_
_entity.id
_entity.type
_entity.pdbx_description
1 polymer ?
#
loop_
_entity_poly.entity_id
_entity_poly.type
_entity_poly.pdbx_seq_one_letter_code
_entity_poly.pdbx_strand_id
1 'polypeptide(L)'
;MTEYDERIRERVKKYLMRDETGIRKTVLKLFLEDNAFTTEAVYKFLVSKNFDVNYRGVSAMVGLMNTRLGILRIDVKGDHNSYSLKKEHREVVRSVLDNY
;
A
#
# COMPACT_ATOMS: atom_id res chain seq x y z
N MET A 1 -5.95 -17.03 12.58
CA MET A 1 -6.31 -16.20 11.42
C MET A 1 -7.83 -16.12 11.35
N THR A 2 -8.39 -14.91 11.35
CA THR A 2 -9.85 -14.69 11.43
C THR A 2 -10.48 -14.67 10.03
N GLU A 3 -11.81 -14.80 9.94
CA GLU A 3 -12.54 -14.61 8.66
C GLU A 3 -12.28 -13.22 8.06
N TYR A 4 -12.10 -12.22 8.92
CA TYR A 4 -11.75 -10.86 8.53
C TYR A 4 -10.36 -10.80 7.89
N ASP A 5 -9.36 -11.46 8.47
CA ASP A 5 -8.00 -11.52 7.91
C ASP A 5 -7.98 -12.19 6.53
N GLU A 6 -8.79 -13.23 6.33
CA GLU A 6 -8.88 -13.92 5.04
C GLU A 6 -9.49 -13.02 3.96
N ARG A 7 -10.52 -12.23 4.31
CA ARG A 7 -11.08 -11.22 3.39
C ARG A 7 -10.04 -10.15 3.01
N ILE A 8 -9.20 -9.73 3.95
CA ILE A 8 -8.10 -8.79 3.66
C ILE A 8 -7.05 -9.45 2.77
N ARG A 9 -6.65 -10.69 3.09
CA ARG A 9 -5.72 -11.50 2.28
C ARG A 9 -6.19 -11.59 0.83
N GLU A 10 -7.45 -11.91 0.60
CA GLU A 10 -8.02 -11.97 -0.75
C GLU A 10 -7.97 -10.64 -1.48
N ARG A 11 -8.32 -9.53 -0.83
CA ARG A 11 -8.27 -8.19 -1.44
C ARG A 11 -6.85 -7.83 -1.87
N VAL A 12 -5.86 -8.09 -1.00
CA VAL A 12 -4.45 -7.83 -1.29
C VAL A 12 -3.93 -8.74 -2.41
N LYS A 13 -4.27 -10.04 -2.40
CA LYS A 13 -3.95 -10.97 -3.49
C LYS A 13 -4.53 -10.49 -4.83
N LYS A 14 -5.84 -10.22 -4.88
CA LYS A 14 -6.52 -9.73 -6.10
C LYS A 14 -5.92 -8.42 -6.62
N TYR A 15 -5.48 -7.56 -5.70
CA TYR A 15 -4.79 -6.32 -6.05
C TYR A 15 -3.41 -6.57 -6.67
N LEU A 16 -2.62 -7.49 -6.13
CA LEU A 16 -1.29 -7.84 -6.64
C LEU A 16 -1.35 -8.69 -7.93
N MET A 17 -2.39 -9.48 -8.16
CA MET A 17 -2.58 -10.22 -9.42
C MET A 17 -2.60 -9.34 -10.68
N ARG A 18 -2.87 -8.04 -10.52
CA ARG A 18 -2.90 -7.04 -11.60
C ARG A 18 -1.68 -6.11 -11.55
N ASP A 19 -0.59 -6.52 -10.90
CA ASP A 19 0.66 -5.75 -10.80
C ASP A 19 1.63 -6.12 -11.93
N GLU A 20 1.36 -5.62 -13.13
CA GLU A 20 2.19 -5.89 -14.32
C GLU A 20 3.55 -5.18 -14.26
N THR A 21 3.65 -4.07 -13.52
CA THR A 21 4.83 -3.22 -13.48
C THR A 21 5.69 -3.43 -12.24
N GLY A 22 5.20 -4.15 -11.23
CA GLY A 22 5.88 -4.29 -9.95
C GLY A 22 5.77 -3.05 -9.04
N ILE A 23 4.98 -2.05 -9.41
CA ILE A 23 4.80 -0.85 -8.59
C ILE A 23 4.03 -1.23 -7.32
N ARG A 24 2.97 -2.03 -7.42
CA ARG A 24 2.07 -2.33 -6.29
C ARG A 24 2.79 -3.11 -5.20
N LYS A 25 3.55 -4.14 -5.57
CA LYS A 25 4.38 -4.91 -4.63
C LYS A 25 5.43 -4.02 -3.95
N THR A 26 6.03 -3.08 -4.69
CA THR A 26 7.07 -2.19 -4.16
C THR A 26 6.49 -1.21 -3.13
N VAL A 27 5.30 -0.65 -3.41
CA VAL A 27 4.61 0.22 -2.44
C VAL A 27 4.14 -0.56 -1.21
N LEU A 28 3.64 -1.78 -1.35
CA LEU A 28 3.27 -2.60 -0.18
C LEU A 28 4.49 -2.94 0.69
N LYS A 29 5.65 -3.20 0.09
CA LYS A 29 6.91 -3.38 0.83
C LYS A 29 7.31 -2.12 1.58
N LEU A 30 7.19 -0.95 0.96
CA LEU A 30 7.44 0.35 1.62
C LEU A 30 6.58 0.51 2.89
N PHE A 31 5.28 0.21 2.80
CA PHE A 31 4.37 0.30 3.94
C PHE A 31 4.64 -0.75 5.04
N LEU A 32 5.36 -1.83 4.74
CA LEU A 32 5.82 -2.79 5.75
C LEU A 32 7.02 -2.30 6.56
N GLU A 33 7.69 -1.20 6.18
CA GLU A 33 8.87 -0.69 6.92
C GLU A 33 8.50 0.11 8.20
N ASP A 34 7.23 0.06 8.64
CA ASP A 34 6.72 0.67 9.89
C ASP A 34 6.85 2.21 9.95
N ASN A 35 6.67 2.85 8.81
CA ASN A 35 6.65 4.31 8.68
C ASN A 35 5.30 4.81 8.15
N ALA A 36 5.01 6.08 8.46
CA ALA A 36 3.89 6.80 7.86
C ALA A 36 4.40 7.62 6.66
N PHE A 37 3.70 7.56 5.54
CA PHE A 37 4.11 8.15 4.28
C PHE A 37 3.02 9.05 3.71
N THR A 38 3.41 10.22 3.20
CA THR A 38 2.53 11.03 2.36
C THR A 38 2.50 10.46 0.93
N THR A 39 1.49 10.83 0.14
CA THR A 39 1.46 10.52 -1.30
C THR A 39 2.73 11.00 -2.02
N GLU A 40 3.23 12.17 -1.63
CA GLU A 40 4.48 12.71 -2.16
C GLU A 40 5.70 11.85 -1.82
N ALA A 41 5.79 11.35 -0.58
CA ALA A 41 6.87 10.44 -0.19
C ALA A 41 6.83 9.14 -1.00
N VAL A 42 5.65 8.55 -1.21
CA VAL A 42 5.47 7.35 -2.04
C VAL A 42 5.87 7.64 -3.50
N TYR A 43 5.46 8.79 -4.04
CA TYR A 43 5.82 9.19 -5.41
C TYR A 43 7.34 9.33 -5.57
N LYS A 44 8.00 10.08 -4.68
CA LYS A 44 9.45 10.27 -4.69
C LYS A 44 10.20 8.94 -4.56
N PHE A 45 9.71 8.03 -3.72
CA PHE A 45 10.28 6.69 -3.58
C PHE A 45 10.17 5.87 -4.87
N LEU A 46 9.04 5.93 -5.58
CA LEU A 46 8.88 5.21 -6.84
C LEU A 46 9.77 5.78 -7.94
N VAL A 47 9.87 7.11 -8.04
CA VAL A 47 10.77 7.78 -8.97
C VAL A 47 12.23 7.42 -8.69
N SER A 48 12.64 7.36 -7.41
CA SER A 48 14.01 6.97 -7.04
C SER A 48 14.32 5.49 -7.33
N LYS A 49 13.31 4.66 -7.56
CA LYS A 49 13.41 3.27 -8.03
C LYS A 49 13.28 3.15 -9.56
N ASN A 50 13.33 4.27 -10.28
CA ASN A 50 13.22 4.33 -11.74
C ASN A 50 11.88 3.83 -12.31
N PHE A 51 10.80 3.85 -11.53
CA PHE A 51 9.46 3.60 -12.06
C PHE A 51 8.95 4.81 -12.85
N ASP A 52 8.36 4.55 -14.03
CA ASP A 52 7.62 5.56 -14.78
C ASP A 52 6.23 5.73 -14.16
N VAL A 53 6.10 6.74 -13.29
CA VAL A 53 4.86 7.07 -12.59
C VAL A 53 4.60 8.56 -12.64
N ASN A 54 3.32 8.93 -12.61
CA ASN A 54 2.90 10.30 -12.37
C ASN A 54 2.23 10.41 -11.00
N TYR A 55 2.27 11.62 -10.43
CA TYR A 55 1.74 11.88 -9.08
C TYR A 55 0.25 11.51 -8.94
N ARG A 56 -0.57 11.78 -9.97
CA ARG A 56 -2.01 11.45 -9.94
C ARG A 56 -2.24 9.94 -9.86
N GLY A 57 -1.49 9.15 -10.61
CA GLY A 57 -1.52 7.69 -10.55
C GLY A 57 -1.13 7.15 -9.18
N VAL A 58 -0.07 7.72 -8.57
CA VAL A 58 0.33 7.36 -7.20
C VAL A 58 -0.73 7.75 -6.18
N SER A 59 -1.32 8.94 -6.29
CA SER A 59 -2.41 9.38 -5.41
C SER A 59 -3.62 8.45 -5.50
N ALA A 60 -4.02 8.05 -6.70
CA ALA A 60 -5.12 7.11 -6.91
C ALA A 60 -4.79 5.72 -6.32
N MET A 61 -3.54 5.27 -6.47
CA MET A 61 -3.07 4.00 -5.93
C MET A 61 -3.12 3.96 -4.40
N VAL A 62 -2.57 4.97 -3.72
CA VAL A 62 -2.60 5.09 -2.26
C VAL A 62 -4.05 5.22 -1.76
N GLY A 63 -4.88 6.01 -2.45
CA GLY A 63 -6.31 6.12 -2.16
C GLY A 63 -7.06 4.79 -2.28
N LEU A 64 -6.72 3.96 -3.27
CA LEU A 64 -7.28 2.62 -3.45
C LEU A 64 -6.86 1.68 -2.32
N MET A 65 -5.59 1.72 -1.91
CA MET A 65 -5.10 0.94 -0.77
C MET A 65 -5.85 1.31 0.53
N ASN A 66 -6.13 2.59 0.73
CA ASN A 66 -6.89 3.05 1.88
C ASN A 66 -8.37 2.64 1.83
N THR A 67 -9.06 2.92 0.72
CA THR A 67 -10.53 2.77 0.62
C THR A 67 -11.00 1.37 0.21
N ARG A 68 -10.32 0.72 -0.75
CA ARG A 68 -10.76 -0.58 -1.29
C ARG A 68 -10.09 -1.76 -0.61
N LEU A 69 -8.79 -1.68 -0.33
CA LEU A 69 -8.13 -2.75 0.43
C LEU A 69 -8.48 -2.61 1.91
N GLY A 70 -8.58 -1.37 2.41
CA GLY A 70 -8.91 -1.09 3.81
C GLY A 70 -7.71 -1.26 4.75
N ILE A 71 -6.50 -1.37 4.19
CA ILE A 71 -5.29 -1.76 4.94
C ILE A 71 -4.55 -0.57 5.55
N LEU A 72 -4.78 0.64 5.04
CA LEU A 72 -4.10 1.83 5.52
C LEU A 72 -4.94 2.54 6.59
N ARG A 73 -4.26 3.17 7.54
CA ARG A 73 -4.79 4.23 8.38
C ARG A 73 -4.35 5.56 7.79
N ILE A 74 -5.24 6.55 7.84
CA ILE A 74 -4.95 7.94 7.47
C ILE A 74 -4.82 8.78 8.75
N ASP A 75 -3.79 9.60 8.81
CA ASP A 75 -3.63 10.66 9.80
C ASP A 75 -3.61 12.00 9.06
N VAL A 76 -4.58 12.86 9.36
CA VAL A 76 -4.74 14.17 8.72
C VAL A 76 -3.99 15.17 9.59
N LYS A 77 -2.69 15.34 9.35
CA LYS A 77 -1.86 16.34 10.03
C LYS A 77 -1.55 17.48 9.07
N GLY A 78 -2.21 18.61 9.27
CA GLY A 78 -2.04 19.80 8.42
C GLY A 78 -2.56 19.58 7.00
N ASP A 79 -1.81 20.06 6.01
CA ASP A 79 -2.26 20.10 4.61
C ASP A 79 -2.09 18.77 3.84
N HIS A 80 -1.45 17.77 4.43
CA HIS A 80 -1.13 16.51 3.75
C HIS A 80 -1.53 15.29 4.57
N ASN A 81 -2.24 14.37 3.91
CA ASN A 81 -2.59 13.07 4.47
C ASN A 81 -1.33 12.21 4.62
N SER A 82 -1.15 11.65 5.81
CA SER A 82 -0.15 10.64 6.08
C SER A 82 -0.80 9.26 6.19
N TYR A 83 -0.22 8.27 5.53
CA TYR A 83 -0.74 6.91 5.45
C TYR A 83 0.21 5.95 6.14
N SER A 84 -0.32 5.03 6.93
CA SER A 84 0.46 3.95 7.53
C SER A 84 -0.30 2.63 7.44
N LEU A 85 0.43 1.51 7.38
CA LEU A 85 -0.20 0.19 7.41
C LEU A 85 -0.77 -0.07 8.80
N LYS A 86 -2.05 -0.44 8.86
CA LYS A 86 -2.70 -0.85 10.12
C LYS A 86 -1.95 -2.05 10.71
N LYS A 87 -1.68 -2.00 12.02
CA LYS A 87 -0.85 -3.00 12.71
C LYS A 87 -1.44 -4.40 12.57
N GLU A 88 -2.76 -4.50 12.69
CA GLU A 88 -3.54 -5.74 12.56
C GLU A 88 -3.44 -6.39 11.17
N HIS A 89 -3.05 -5.65 10.13
CA HIS A 89 -2.94 -6.17 8.76
C HIS A 89 -1.50 -6.46 8.33
N ARG A 90 -0.49 -6.16 9.16
CA ARG A 90 0.93 -6.32 8.81
C ARG A 90 1.28 -7.76 8.46
N GLU A 91 0.88 -8.71 9.31
CA GLU A 91 1.16 -10.12 9.08
C GLU A 91 0.47 -10.66 7.84
N VAL A 92 -0.78 -10.24 7.58
CA VAL A 92 -1.52 -10.63 6.38
C VAL A 92 -0.84 -10.11 5.12
N VAL A 93 -0.46 -8.83 5.08
CA VAL A 93 0.23 -8.24 3.92
C VAL A 93 1.60 -8.89 3.70
N ARG A 94 2.38 -9.10 4.76
CA ARG A 94 3.67 -9.80 4.68
C ARG A 94 3.51 -11.21 4.14
N SER A 95 2.58 -11.99 4.71
CA SER A 95 2.28 -13.35 4.25
C SER A 95 1.87 -13.39 2.77
N VAL A 96 1.12 -12.41 2.28
CA VAL A 96 0.78 -12.36 0.85
C VAL A 96 2.03 -12.06 0.00
N LEU A 97 2.86 -11.08 0.40
CA LEU A 97 4.06 -10.70 -0.37
C LEU A 97 5.14 -11.78 -0.39
N ASP A 98 5.28 -12.57 0.68
CA ASP A 98 6.25 -13.67 0.74
C ASP A 98 5.85 -14.84 -0.17
N ASN A 99 4.58 -14.92 -0.57
CA ASN A 99 4.01 -15.95 -1.45
C ASN A 99 3.55 -15.38 -2.79
N TYR A 100 4.05 -14.20 -3.20
CA TYR A 100 3.70 -13.49 -4.42
C TYR A 100 4.81 -13.53 -5.47
#